data_AF-C9PNA2-F1
#
_entry.id   AF-C9PNA2-F1
#
_cell.length_a   1.000
_cell.length_b   1.000
_cell.length_c   1.000
_cell.angle_alpha   90.00
_cell.angle_beta   90.00
_cell.angle_gamma   90.00
#
_symmetry.space_group_name_H-M   'P 1'
#
loop_
_entity.id
_entity.type
_entity.pdbx_description
1 polymer ?
#
loop_
_entity_poly.entity_id
_entity_poly.type
_entity_poly.pdbx_seq_one_letter_code
_entity_poly.pdbx_strand_id
1 'polypeptide(L)' 'MFFESWSDFFNMGGYGFYVWLSYFICFITIAGLIIQSVSARKKVLKEVLREQQREERLQQANVKGAL' A
#
# COMPACT_ATOMS: atom_id res chain seq x y z
N MET A 1 -34.23 18.78 -13.24
CA MET A 1 -32.76 18.80 -13.00
C MET A 1 -32.17 17.56 -13.69
N PHE A 2 -30.87 17.45 -14.01
CA PHE A 2 -30.36 16.30 -14.80
C PHE A 2 -30.57 14.94 -14.08
N PHE A 3 -30.72 14.98 -12.75
CA PHE A 3 -31.26 13.89 -11.94
C PHE A 3 -32.37 14.45 -11.06
N GLU A 4 -33.51 13.75 -10.99
CA GLU A 4 -34.68 14.16 -10.20
C GLU A 4 -34.64 13.53 -8.80
N SER A 5 -33.84 12.48 -8.60
CA SER A 5 -33.68 11.79 -7.32
C SER A 5 -32.27 11.24 -7.12
N TRP A 6 -31.92 10.94 -5.87
CA TRP A 6 -30.70 10.19 -5.54
C TRP A 6 -30.67 8.81 -6.22
N SER A 7 -31.83 8.18 -6.43
CA SER A 7 -31.92 6.91 -7.14
C SER A 7 -31.50 7.05 -8.60
N ASP A 8 -31.94 8.11 -9.29
CA ASP A 8 -31.58 8.36 -10.69
C ASP A 8 -30.09 8.64 -10.87
N PHE A 9 -29.44 9.21 -9.86
CA PHE A 9 -27.99 9.39 -9.86
C PHE A 9 -27.23 8.05 -9.74
N PHE A 10 -27.69 7.11 -8.91
CA PHE A 10 -27.06 5.79 -8.80
C PHE A 10 -27.43 4.85 -9.95
N ASN A 11 -28.63 4.99 -10.51
CA ASN A 11 -29.11 4.12 -11.58
C ASN A 11 -28.78 4.67 -12.97
N MET A 12 -28.61 5.99 -13.15
CA MET A 12 -28.33 6.69 -14.42
C MET A 12 -29.02 6.03 -15.63
N GLY A 13 -30.34 5.79 -15.54
CA GLY A 13 -31.11 5.15 -16.60
C GLY A 13 -30.67 3.72 -16.99
N GLY A 14 -30.08 2.97 -16.05
CA GLY A 14 -29.56 1.61 -16.26
C GLY A 14 -28.03 1.53 -16.42
N TYR A 15 -27.33 2.67 -16.56
CA TYR A 15 -25.88 2.71 -16.75
C TYR A 15 -25.07 2.89 -15.47
N GLY A 16 -25.70 3.29 -14.38
CA GLY A 16 -25.00 3.63 -13.14
C GLY A 16 -24.16 2.47 -12.59
N PHE A 17 -24.65 1.22 -12.74
CA PHE A 17 -23.90 0.03 -12.34
C PHE A 17 -22.50 -0.03 -12.97
N TYR A 18 -22.38 0.21 -14.28
CA TYR A 18 -21.10 0.15 -15.00
C TYR A 18 -20.16 1.29 -14.60
N VAL A 19 -20.73 2.47 -14.35
CA VAL A 19 -19.99 3.65 -13.91
C VAL A 19 -19.38 3.37 -12.53
N TRP A 20 -20.19 2.98 -11.56
CA TRP A 20 -19.75 2.67 -10.20
C TRP A 20 -18.74 1.53 -10.15
N LEU A 21 -18.94 0.47 -10.94
CA LEU A 21 -17.99 -0.64 -11.04
C LEU A 21 -16.63 -0.16 -11.57
N SER A 22 -16.62 0.72 -12.58
CA SER A 22 -15.40 1.28 -13.14
C SER A 22 -14.64 2.15 -12.12
N TYR A 23 -15.37 3.00 -11.37
CA TYR A 23 -14.79 3.77 -10.27
C TYR A 23 -14.24 2.86 -9.17
N PHE A 24 -14.96 1.80 -8.82
CA PHE A 24 -14.53 0.85 -7.80
C PHE A 24 -13.25 0.11 -8.20
N ILE A 25 -13.16 -0.37 -9.44
CA ILE A 25 -11.95 -1.01 -9.97
C ILE A 25 -10.77 -0.04 -9.93
N CYS A 26 -10.96 1.19 -10.41
CA CYS A 26 -9.94 2.24 -10.34
C CYS A 26 -9.46 2.49 -8.90
N PHE A 27 -10.41 2.61 -7.96
CA PHE A 27 -10.11 2.80 -6.55
C PHE A 27 -9.29 1.64 -5.97
N ILE A 28 -9.66 0.40 -6.28
CA ILE A 28 -8.90 -0.80 -5.87
C ILE A 28 -7.49 -0.78 -6.46
N THR A 29 -7.34 -0.44 -7.74
CA THR A 29 -6.02 -0.37 -8.39
C THR A 29 -5.13 0.65 -7.69
N ILE A 30 -5.64 1.85 -7.43
CA ILE A 30 -4.90 2.90 -6.72
C ILE A 30 -4.57 2.46 -5.30
N ALA A 31 -5.52 1.91 -4.56
CA ALA A 31 -5.30 1.40 -3.21
C ALA A 31 -4.22 0.30 -3.19
N GLY A 32 -4.25 -0.62 -4.16
CA GLY A 32 -3.24 -1.66 -4.33
C GLY A 32 -1.85 -1.09 -4.56
N LEU A 33 -1.71 -0.07 -5.41
CA LEU A 33 -0.45 0.62 -5.66
C LEU A 33 0.08 1.34 -4.40
N ILE A 34 -0.80 1.99 -3.64
CA ILE A 34 -0.44 2.65 -2.37
C ILE A 34 0.08 1.61 -1.38
N ILE A 35 -0.63 0.51 -1.18
CA ILE A 35 -0.23 -0.58 -0.28
C ILE A 35 1.12 -1.16 -0.72
N GLN A 36 1.30 -1.38 -2.02
CA GLN A 36 2.56 -1.88 -2.57
C GLN A 36 3.71 -0.89 -2.34
N SER A 37 3.50 0.39 -2.59
CA SER A 37 4.49 1.46 -2.38
C SER A 37 4.92 1.57 -0.92
N VAL A 38 3.95 1.57 0.00
CA VAL A 38 4.22 1.61 1.44
C VAL A 38 4.95 0.35 1.91
N SER A 39 4.55 -0.82 1.40
CA SER A 39 5.18 -2.10 1.76
C SER A 39 6.60 -2.21 1.23
N ALA A 40 6.87 -1.71 0.02
CA ALA A 40 8.20 -1.66 -0.57
C ALA A 40 9.15 -0.80 0.29
N ARG A 41 8.71 0.39 0.73
CA ARG A 41 9.48 1.25 1.64
C ARG A 41 9.80 0.55 2.96
N LYS A 42 8.82 -0.14 3.57
CA LYS A 42 9.03 -0.89 4.81
C LYS A 42 10.00 -2.06 4.61
N LYS A 43 9.96 -2.73 3.46
CA LYS A 43 10.86 -3.85 3.15
C LYS A 43 12.31 -3.40 3.09
N VAL A 44 12.58 -2.30 2.38
CA VAL A 44 13.93 -1.73 2.28
C VAL A 44 14.46 -1.33 3.66
N LEU A 45 13.66 -0.63 4.47
CA LEU A 45 14.09 -0.23 5.82
C LEU A 45 14.37 -1.45 6.73
N LYS A 46 13.53 -2.48 6.64
CA LYS A 46 13.71 -3.72 7.40
C LYS A 46 14.99 -4.47 7.00
N GLU A 47 15.35 -4.42 5.72
CA GLU A 47 16.56 -5.04 5.20
C GLU A 47 17.81 -4.34 5.72
N VAL A 48 17.84 -3.00 5.66
CA VAL A 48 18.92 -2.17 6.22
C VAL A 48 19.11 -2.42 7.72
N LEU A 49 18.02 -2.43 8.51
CA LEU A 49 18.08 -2.72 9.94
C LEU A 49 18.64 -4.12 10.24
N ARG A 50 18.35 -5.10 9.38
CA ARG A 50 18.85 -6.48 9.55
C ARG A 50 20.35 -6.59 9.29
N GLU A 51 20.87 -5.81 8.36
CA GLU A 51 22.31 -5.74 8.08
C GLU A 51 23.06 -5.05 9.23
N GLN A 52 22.56 -3.91 9.71
CA GLN A 52 23.14 -3.21 10.87
C GLN A 52 23.21 -4.13 12.11
N GLN A 53 22.13 -4.85 12.42
CA GLN A 53 22.14 -5.79 13.55
C GLN A 53 23.14 -6.94 13.39
N ARG A 54 23.49 -7.35 12.17
CA ARG A 54 24.53 -8.35 11.93
C ARG A 54 25.91 -7.78 12.20
N GLU A 55 26.17 -6.58 11.71
CA GLU A 55 27.45 -5.89 11.93
C GLU A 55 27.70 -5.61 13.41
N GLU A 56 26.70 -5.15 14.16
CA GLU A 56 26.80 -4.94 15.61
C GLU A 56 27.18 -6.22 16.37
N ARG A 57 26.59 -7.37 15.99
CA ARG A 57 26.90 -8.67 16.62
C ARG A 57 28.34 -9.10 16.35
N LEU A 58 28.82 -8.90 15.12
CA LEU A 58 30.19 -9.21 14.74
C LEU A 58 31.19 -8.30 15.46
N GLN A 59 30.89 -7.02 15.60
CA GLN A 59 31.72 -6.08 16.37
C GLN A 59 31.78 -6.47 17.85
N GLN A 60 30.64 -6.80 18.48
CA GLN A 60 30.63 -7.24 19.88
C GLN A 60 31.38 -8.55 20.11
N ALA A 61 31.32 -9.49 19.15
CA ALA A 61 32.12 -10.72 19.22
C ALA A 61 33.63 -10.45 19.08
N ASN A 62 34.02 -9.52 18.20
CA ASN A 62 35.42 -9.16 18.01
C ASN A 62 35.99 -8.38 19.23
N VAL A 63 35.19 -7.49 19.83
CA VAL A 63 35.58 -6.76 21.06
C VAL A 63 35.71 -7.70 22.26
N LYS A 64 34.83 -8.70 22.40
CA LYS A 64 34.92 -9.71 23.47
C LYS A 64 36.07 -10.70 23.30
N GLY A 65 36.53 -10.95 22.07
CA GLY A 65 37.69 -11.80 21.79
C GLY A 65 39.04 -11.10 21.96
N ALA A 66 39.05 -9.78 22.16
CA ALA A 66 40.25 -8.97 22.34
C ALA A 66 40.56 -8.62 23.81
N LEU A 67 39.74 -9.10 24.77
CA LEU A 67 39.94 -9.03 26.22
C LEU A 67 40.41 -10.40 26.75
#